data_AF-A0A517KXI0-F1
#
_entry.id   AF-A0A517KXI0-F1
#
_cell.length_a   1.000
_cell.length_b   1.000
_cell.length_c   1.000
_cell.angle_alpha   90.00
_cell.angle_beta   90.00
_cell.angle_gamma   90.00
#
_symmetry.space_group_name_H-M   'P 1'
#
loop_
_entity.id
_entity.type
_entity.pdbx_description
1 polymer ?
#
loop_
_entity_poly.entity_id
_entity_poly.type
_entity_poly.pdbx_seq_one_letter_code
_entity_poly.pdbx_strand_id
1 'polypeptide(L)'
;MSCPIPQVEDALSPYINTRQETHRKRQTLTEYLKKQLQDDSEQPLSHLSLTCPPPSLKAKTTSIPSDGLYKQYLEALTAHQRAQERYAAIKEEIHDLKNTNERSKIQGQPVARQSDSIREYVQLLRQRRQHKKLEIIQDALTRLIDTESNPVHVDIKASVKERLGDPPQPPMTSLDQSDADSKVEELTFRLKKELLVARSRLEDAKTAKSKAEAERSMEPPTMLEKVETLRKARDELIAWVEGELSKIPEVDPDQSQIDMSLMEDEAQPRTEEISDGDLASKVDELYHRYTTAREKLIANVEATIAASHPSATTSTPPDATLQSQGHQRTRTIDGLPRTTTTDQDRLATKLLPYLPVLSSTQTSSTSLQAQTSYLRRQLTTSSTDTTKTLQRLAGESYLVPQDATSMLAWAKAAEESGEKTGQFVLEQVEAGEASIARAKIVLGVLKGRKDALGSMRGDL
;
A
#
# COMPACT_ATOMS: atom_id res chain seq x y z
N MET A 1 30.86 10.89 -51.91
CA MET A 1 31.63 9.66 -52.21
C MET A 1 30.76 8.51 -51.72
N SER A 2 30.24 7.70 -52.65
CA SER A 2 29.31 6.61 -52.32
C SER A 2 30.10 5.43 -51.72
N CYS A 3 29.62 4.91 -50.60
CA CYS A 3 30.28 3.82 -49.88
C CYS A 3 29.98 2.49 -50.59
N PRO A 4 30.93 1.53 -50.67
CA PRO A 4 30.74 0.30 -51.44
C PRO A 4 29.72 -0.70 -50.84
N ILE A 5 29.13 -0.40 -49.67
CA ILE A 5 28.13 -1.25 -49.00
C ILE A 5 26.96 -0.38 -48.50
N PRO A 6 25.79 -0.40 -49.17
CA PRO A 6 24.67 0.51 -48.87
C PRO A 6 24.01 0.23 -47.50
N GLN A 7 24.06 -1.01 -47.01
CA GLN A 7 23.53 -1.37 -45.68
C GLN A 7 24.31 -0.71 -44.53
N VAL A 8 25.62 -0.50 -44.72
CA VAL A 8 26.47 0.19 -43.74
C VAL A 8 26.24 1.70 -43.82
N GLU A 9 25.97 2.22 -45.02
CA GLU A 9 25.62 3.63 -45.21
C GLU A 9 24.29 3.98 -44.53
N ASP A 10 23.25 3.13 -44.67
CA ASP A 10 21.97 3.33 -43.96
C ASP A 10 22.13 3.25 -42.44
N ALA A 11 22.91 2.30 -41.93
CA ALA A 11 23.16 2.15 -40.49
C ALA A 11 23.97 3.33 -39.90
N LEU A 12 24.88 3.91 -40.68
CA LEU A 12 25.72 5.04 -40.25
C LEU A 12 25.11 6.40 -40.61
N SER A 13 24.08 6.45 -41.46
CA SER A 13 23.42 7.69 -41.89
C SER A 13 22.97 8.59 -40.74
N PRO A 14 22.48 8.08 -39.57
CA PRO A 14 22.10 8.95 -38.46
C PRO A 14 23.31 9.55 -37.71
N TYR A 15 24.49 8.94 -37.87
CA TYR A 15 25.73 9.32 -37.19
C TYR A 15 26.67 10.15 -38.09
N ILE A 16 26.52 10.03 -39.41
CA ILE A 16 27.23 10.84 -40.40
C ILE A 16 26.55 12.20 -40.51
N ASN A 17 27.15 13.19 -39.85
CA ASN A 17 26.66 14.56 -39.87
C ASN A 17 27.47 15.40 -40.86
N THR A 18 26.85 16.38 -41.51
CA THR A 18 27.58 17.32 -42.36
C THR A 18 28.56 18.16 -41.52
N ARG A 19 29.58 18.71 -42.18
CA ARG A 19 30.57 19.58 -41.49
C ARG A 19 29.91 20.79 -40.82
N GLN A 20 28.85 21.31 -41.40
CA GLN A 20 28.12 22.46 -40.86
C GLN A 20 27.26 22.07 -39.65
N GLU A 21 26.57 20.93 -39.70
CA GLU A 21 25.80 20.43 -38.56
C GLU A 21 26.68 20.04 -37.39
N THR A 22 27.82 19.40 -37.64
CA THR A 22 28.80 19.08 -36.58
C THR A 22 29.35 20.35 -35.94
N HIS A 23 29.66 21.38 -36.73
CA HIS A 23 30.08 22.68 -36.19
C HIS A 23 28.98 23.33 -35.34
N ARG A 24 27.73 23.35 -35.82
CA ARG A 24 26.58 23.88 -35.09
C ARG A 24 26.35 23.14 -33.77
N LYS A 25 26.36 21.79 -33.80
CA LYS A 25 26.25 20.94 -32.60
C LYS A 25 27.38 21.25 -31.60
N ARG A 26 28.63 21.36 -32.07
CA ARG A 26 29.78 21.72 -31.20
C ARG A 26 29.61 23.09 -30.59
N GLN A 27 29.15 24.09 -31.34
CA GLN A 27 28.89 25.43 -30.81
C GLN A 27 27.80 25.41 -29.74
N THR A 28 26.66 24.78 -30.01
CA THR A 28 25.55 24.67 -29.05
C THR A 28 25.98 23.96 -27.76
N LEU A 29 26.73 22.86 -27.88
CA LEU A 29 27.27 22.16 -26.71
C LEU A 29 28.29 23.01 -25.94
N THR A 30 29.16 23.73 -26.65
CA THR A 30 30.14 24.63 -26.03
C THR A 30 29.43 25.76 -25.27
N GLU A 31 28.37 26.34 -25.83
CA GLU A 31 27.55 27.36 -25.15
C GLU A 31 26.83 26.80 -23.92
N TYR A 32 26.29 25.59 -24.01
CA TYR A 32 25.64 24.93 -22.87
C TYR A 32 26.63 24.66 -21.75
N LEU A 33 27.80 24.09 -22.07
CA LEU A 33 28.86 23.82 -21.10
C LEU A 33 29.40 25.12 -20.51
N LYS A 34 29.61 26.17 -21.29
CA LYS A 34 29.98 27.50 -20.77
C LYS A 34 29.01 28.03 -19.71
N LYS A 35 27.71 27.76 -19.83
CA LYS A 35 26.72 28.17 -18.81
C LYS A 35 26.84 27.37 -17.51
N GLN A 36 27.33 26.14 -17.59
CA GLN A 36 27.45 25.20 -16.47
C GLN A 36 28.84 25.15 -15.85
N LEU A 37 29.85 25.76 -16.45
CA LEU A 37 31.20 25.82 -15.89
C LEU A 37 31.51 27.24 -15.42
N GLN A 38 32.14 27.34 -14.27
CA GLN A 38 32.63 28.58 -13.69
C GLN A 38 34.13 28.62 -13.93
N ASP A 39 34.57 29.54 -14.78
CA ASP A 39 35.97 29.72 -15.12
C ASP A 39 36.52 30.88 -14.29
N ASP A 40 37.48 30.57 -13.42
CA ASP A 40 38.23 31.58 -12.67
C ASP A 40 39.35 32.21 -13.55
N SER A 41 39.55 31.71 -14.78
CA SER A 41 40.55 32.19 -15.74
C SER A 41 39.95 33.15 -16.78
N GLU A 42 40.66 34.22 -17.12
CA GLU A 42 40.24 35.23 -18.13
C GLU A 42 40.26 34.73 -19.59
N GLN A 43 40.53 33.44 -19.82
CA GLN A 43 40.67 32.88 -21.15
C GLN A 43 39.32 32.44 -21.72
N PRO A 44 38.99 32.80 -22.97
CA PRO A 44 37.72 32.41 -23.57
C PRO A 44 37.70 30.90 -23.79
N LEU A 45 36.85 30.20 -23.03
CA LEU A 45 36.51 28.79 -23.23
C LEU A 45 36.19 28.54 -24.72
N SER A 46 37.00 27.71 -25.37
CA SER A 46 36.81 27.27 -26.76
C SER A 46 36.54 25.77 -26.77
N HIS A 47 36.00 25.25 -27.88
CA HIS A 47 35.78 23.82 -28.06
C HIS A 47 37.08 23.00 -27.85
N LEU A 48 38.24 23.57 -28.18
CA LEU A 48 39.55 22.95 -28.00
C LEU A 48 40.06 23.00 -26.56
N SER A 49 39.67 24.02 -25.77
CA SER A 49 40.03 24.07 -24.35
C SER A 49 39.17 23.14 -23.50
N LEU A 50 37.95 22.80 -23.96
CA LEU A 50 37.10 21.79 -23.32
C LEU A 50 37.57 20.35 -23.56
N THR A 51 38.32 20.08 -24.64
CA THR A 51 38.90 18.74 -24.88
C THR A 51 40.05 18.39 -23.92
N CYS A 52 40.71 19.40 -23.36
CA CYS A 52 41.73 19.22 -22.32
C CYS A 52 41.52 20.29 -21.24
N PRO A 53 40.60 20.04 -20.29
CA PRO A 53 40.21 21.05 -19.32
C PRO A 53 41.38 21.41 -18.41
N PRO A 54 41.67 22.70 -18.18
CA PRO A 54 42.67 23.12 -17.21
C PRO A 54 42.19 22.78 -15.78
N PRO A 55 43.12 22.54 -14.84
CA PRO A 55 42.78 22.15 -13.46
C PRO A 55 42.03 23.25 -12.68
N SER A 56 41.99 24.48 -13.18
CA SER A 56 41.24 25.62 -12.62
C SER A 56 39.74 25.56 -12.92
N LEU A 57 39.31 24.73 -13.87
CA LEU A 57 37.94 24.70 -14.35
C LEU A 57 37.04 24.01 -13.33
N LYS A 58 36.15 24.77 -12.68
CA LYS A 58 35.16 24.21 -11.74
C LYS A 58 33.82 24.14 -12.43
N ALA A 59 33.15 22.99 -12.34
CA ALA A 59 31.74 22.93 -12.69
C ALA A 59 31.00 23.90 -11.75
N LYS A 60 30.20 24.81 -12.31
CA LYS A 60 29.24 25.58 -11.54
C LYS A 60 28.32 24.56 -10.92
N THR A 61 28.43 24.38 -9.60
CA THR A 61 27.52 23.54 -8.84
C THR A 61 26.13 24.14 -9.01
N THR A 62 25.40 23.68 -10.02
CA THR A 62 23.94 23.77 -10.03
C THR A 62 23.51 23.28 -8.67
N SER A 63 22.70 24.08 -7.96
CA SER A 63 22.15 23.74 -6.65
C SER A 63 21.81 22.26 -6.64
N ILE A 64 22.67 21.47 -6.02
CA ILE A 64 22.52 20.02 -5.99
C ILE A 64 21.21 19.83 -5.22
N PRO A 65 20.21 19.11 -5.77
CA PRO A 65 18.98 18.87 -5.04
C PRO A 65 19.37 18.30 -3.68
N SER A 66 19.07 19.06 -2.62
CA SER A 66 19.62 18.87 -1.28
C SER A 66 19.10 17.62 -0.57
N ASP A 67 18.27 16.84 -1.27
CA ASP A 67 17.53 15.73 -0.70
C ASP A 67 17.31 14.60 -1.74
N GLY A 68 17.36 13.36 -1.26
CA GLY A 68 17.12 12.15 -2.06
C GLY A 68 18.33 11.24 -2.32
N LEU A 69 18.11 10.23 -3.18
CA LEU A 69 19.05 9.13 -3.46
C LEU A 69 20.38 9.62 -4.06
N TYR A 70 20.34 10.69 -4.87
CA TYR A 70 21.53 11.31 -5.44
C TYR A 70 22.46 11.89 -4.36
N LYS A 71 21.90 12.54 -3.32
CA LYS A 71 22.69 13.02 -2.18
C LYS A 71 23.32 11.87 -1.42
N GLN A 72 22.55 10.81 -1.15
CA GLN A 72 23.08 9.61 -0.49
C GLN A 72 24.20 8.95 -1.31
N TYR A 73 24.07 8.93 -2.64
CA TYR A 73 25.11 8.45 -3.54
C TYR A 73 26.38 9.32 -3.47
N LEU A 74 26.24 10.65 -3.48
CA LEU A 74 27.38 11.55 -3.33
C LEU A 74 28.03 11.43 -1.95
N GLU A 75 27.25 11.31 -0.88
CA GLU A 75 27.75 11.04 0.47
C GLU A 75 28.49 9.71 0.52
N ALA A 76 27.95 8.65 -0.10
CA ALA A 76 28.63 7.37 -0.21
C ALA A 76 29.93 7.45 -1.02
N LEU A 77 29.95 8.23 -2.11
CA LEU A 77 31.14 8.41 -2.94
C LEU A 77 32.23 9.19 -2.19
N THR A 78 31.86 10.27 -1.49
CA THR A 78 32.79 11.02 -0.63
C THR A 78 33.28 10.19 0.55
N ALA A 79 32.42 9.38 1.17
CA ALA A 79 32.80 8.44 2.22
C ALA A 79 33.74 7.36 1.69
N HIS A 80 33.49 6.83 0.49
CA HIS A 80 34.35 5.86 -0.18
C HIS A 80 35.72 6.46 -0.52
N GLN A 81 35.77 7.69 -1.04
CA GLN A 81 37.04 8.38 -1.29
C GLN A 81 37.83 8.58 0.00
N ARG A 82 37.18 9.06 1.08
CA ARG A 82 37.82 9.17 2.40
C ARG A 82 38.30 7.82 2.93
N ALA A 83 37.56 6.74 2.67
CA ALA A 83 37.95 5.39 3.07
C ALA A 83 39.17 4.90 2.27
N GLN A 84 39.24 5.21 0.96
CA GLN A 84 40.41 4.92 0.13
C GLN A 84 41.64 5.70 0.56
N GLU A 85 41.50 6.99 0.87
CA GLU A 85 42.58 7.83 1.40
C GLU A 85 43.10 7.27 2.73
N ARG A 86 42.21 6.90 3.65
CA ARG A 86 42.60 6.24 4.91
C ARG A 86 43.29 4.90 4.70
N TYR A 87 42.79 4.10 3.76
CA TYR A 87 43.41 2.82 3.43
C TYR A 87 44.82 3.01 2.84
N ALA A 88 45.00 3.98 1.94
CA ALA A 88 46.29 4.35 1.37
C ALA A 88 47.26 4.81 2.47
N ALA A 89 46.83 5.69 3.37
CA ALA A 89 47.63 6.15 4.51
C ALA A 89 48.07 4.98 5.43
N ILE A 90 47.14 4.08 5.80
CA ILE A 90 47.47 2.90 6.62
C ILE A 90 48.43 1.97 5.87
N LYS A 91 48.27 1.82 4.56
CA LYS A 91 49.15 0.99 3.73
C LYS A 91 50.57 1.56 3.70
N GLU A 92 50.72 2.88 3.61
CA GLU A 92 52.00 3.58 3.70
C GLU A 92 52.63 3.40 5.09
N GLU A 93 51.86 3.59 6.17
CA GLU A 93 52.34 3.36 7.55
C GLU A 93 52.83 1.91 7.77
N ILE A 94 52.10 0.91 7.26
CA ILE A 94 52.52 -0.50 7.35
C ILE A 94 53.82 -0.73 6.56
N HIS A 95 53.95 -0.12 5.39
CA HIS A 95 55.17 -0.21 4.59
C HIS A 95 56.36 0.41 5.32
N ASP A 96 56.18 1.57 5.96
CA ASP A 96 57.21 2.24 6.75
C ASP A 96 57.59 1.43 8.01
N LEU A 97 56.61 0.84 8.70
CA LEU A 97 56.86 -0.07 9.83
C LEU A 97 57.60 -1.34 9.40
N LYS A 98 57.29 -1.89 8.21
CA LYS A 98 58.00 -3.05 7.67
C LYS A 98 59.46 -2.68 7.35
N ASN A 99 59.68 -1.55 6.69
CA ASN A 99 61.01 -1.08 6.34
C ASN A 99 61.86 -0.74 7.57
N THR A 100 61.27 -0.12 8.59
CA THR A 100 61.96 0.16 9.86
C THR A 100 62.29 -1.12 10.63
N ASN A 101 61.40 -2.13 10.62
CA ASN A 101 61.65 -3.43 11.24
C ASN A 101 62.74 -4.24 10.50
N GLU A 102 62.77 -4.18 9.16
CA GLU A 102 63.87 -4.78 8.39
C GLU A 102 65.19 -4.06 8.67
N ARG A 103 65.17 -2.73 8.81
CA ARG A 103 66.36 -1.93 9.16
C ARG A 103 66.85 -2.17 10.60
N SER A 104 65.95 -2.39 11.56
CA SER A 104 66.31 -2.69 12.95
C SER A 104 66.77 -4.14 13.16
N LYS A 105 66.29 -5.10 12.36
CA LYS A 105 66.85 -6.47 12.30
C LYS A 105 68.31 -6.49 11.85
N ILE A 106 68.69 -5.59 10.95
CA ILE A 106 70.09 -5.46 10.47
C ILE A 106 71.00 -4.85 11.56
N GLN A 107 70.46 -4.10 12.52
CA GLN A 107 71.23 -3.44 13.59
C GLN A 107 71.31 -4.21 14.93
N GLY A 108 70.80 -5.44 15.02
CA GLY A 108 71.15 -6.36 16.11
C GLY A 108 70.77 -5.91 17.53
N GLN A 109 69.63 -5.22 17.72
CA GLN A 109 69.10 -4.92 19.06
C GLN A 109 68.35 -6.11 19.69
N PRO A 110 68.28 -6.23 21.03
CA PRO A 110 67.71 -7.40 21.71
C PRO A 110 66.17 -7.41 21.67
N VAL A 111 65.60 -8.02 20.63
CA VAL A 111 64.14 -8.11 20.34
C VAL A 111 63.35 -8.88 21.41
N ALA A 112 63.99 -9.76 22.18
CA ALA A 112 63.31 -10.69 23.09
C ALA A 112 62.50 -10.02 24.22
N ARG A 113 62.97 -8.88 24.77
CA ARG A 113 62.24 -8.18 25.85
C ARG A 113 61.07 -7.34 25.33
N GLN A 114 61.17 -6.82 24.10
CA GLN A 114 60.08 -6.06 23.48
C GLN A 114 58.93 -7.00 23.06
N SER A 115 59.21 -8.20 22.55
CA SER A 115 58.17 -9.16 22.16
C SER A 115 57.28 -9.60 23.31
N ASP A 116 57.83 -9.74 24.52
CA ASP A 116 57.06 -10.14 25.71
C ASP A 116 56.14 -9.01 26.18
N SER A 117 56.64 -7.77 26.24
CA SER A 117 55.82 -6.59 26.58
C SER A 117 54.69 -6.33 25.57
N ILE A 118 54.94 -6.58 24.27
CA ILE A 118 53.91 -6.46 23.22
C ILE A 118 52.89 -7.60 23.35
N ARG A 119 53.32 -8.82 23.70
CA ARG A 119 52.42 -9.95 23.93
C ARG A 119 51.50 -9.68 25.12
N GLU A 120 52.02 -9.15 26.22
CA GLU A 120 51.24 -8.73 27.39
C GLU A 120 50.25 -7.61 27.04
N TYR A 121 50.69 -6.60 26.28
CA TYR A 121 49.82 -5.51 25.81
C TYR A 121 48.70 -6.01 24.88
N VAL A 122 48.98 -6.95 23.99
CA VAL A 122 47.97 -7.58 23.12
C VAL A 122 46.98 -8.41 23.94
N GLN A 123 47.43 -9.11 24.99
CA GLN A 123 46.55 -9.81 25.92
C GLN A 123 45.63 -8.83 26.66
N LEU A 124 46.16 -7.71 27.15
CA LEU A 124 45.37 -6.65 27.78
C LEU A 124 44.32 -6.06 26.83
N LEU A 125 44.69 -5.83 25.56
CA LEU A 125 43.74 -5.36 24.53
C LEU A 125 42.64 -6.37 24.26
N ARG A 126 42.96 -7.67 24.22
CA ARG A 126 41.95 -8.75 24.08
C ARG A 126 41.00 -8.77 25.27
N GLN A 127 41.53 -8.65 26.49
CA GLN A 127 40.72 -8.56 27.71
C GLN A 127 39.81 -7.32 27.71
N ARG A 128 40.33 -6.14 27.33
CA ARG A 128 39.50 -4.93 27.21
C ARG A 128 38.40 -5.07 26.15
N ARG A 129 38.68 -5.73 25.03
CA ARG A 129 37.66 -6.02 24.01
C ARG A 129 36.60 -7.00 24.53
N GLN A 130 37.00 -8.02 25.29
CA GLN A 130 36.06 -8.94 25.94
C GLN A 130 35.21 -8.20 26.97
N HIS A 131 35.80 -7.33 27.78
CA HIS A 131 35.08 -6.50 28.74
C HIS A 131 34.01 -5.63 28.06
N LYS A 132 34.37 -4.91 27.00
CA LYS A 132 33.40 -4.11 26.23
C LYS A 132 32.26 -4.94 25.65
N LYS A 133 32.54 -6.18 25.22
CA LYS A 133 31.49 -7.08 24.73
C LYS A 133 30.54 -7.48 25.86
N LEU A 134 31.07 -7.78 27.04
CA LEU A 134 30.27 -8.10 28.22
C LEU A 134 29.44 -6.91 28.69
N GLU A 135 30.01 -5.71 28.65
CA GLU A 135 29.33 -4.44 28.95
C GLU A 135 28.13 -4.21 28.02
N ILE A 136 28.29 -4.44 26.70
CA ILE A 136 27.16 -4.37 25.75
C ILE A 136 26.07 -5.39 26.07
N ILE A 137 26.44 -6.61 26.47
CA ILE A 137 25.47 -7.65 26.87
C ILE A 137 24.75 -7.22 28.16
N GLN A 138 25.47 -6.66 29.13
CA GLN A 138 24.90 -6.13 30.37
C GLN A 138 23.95 -4.97 30.09
N ASP A 139 24.31 -4.04 29.21
CA ASP A 139 23.47 -2.93 28.76
C ASP A 139 22.21 -3.44 28.03
N ALA A 140 22.32 -4.51 27.24
CA ALA A 140 21.16 -5.11 26.59
C ALA A 140 20.22 -5.79 27.59
N LEU A 141 20.76 -6.48 28.60
CA LEU A 141 19.98 -7.12 29.66
C LEU A 141 19.28 -6.09 30.56
N THR A 142 19.98 -5.02 30.94
CA THR A 142 19.38 -3.93 31.73
C THR A 142 18.24 -3.24 30.97
N ARG A 143 18.42 -2.96 29.67
CA ARG A 143 17.33 -2.46 28.82
C ARG A 143 16.14 -3.41 28.75
N LEU A 144 16.37 -4.73 28.69
CA LEU A 144 15.30 -5.72 28.68
C LEU A 144 14.50 -5.68 30.00
N ILE A 145 15.20 -5.58 31.13
CA ILE A 145 14.61 -5.44 32.46
C ILE A 145 13.81 -4.14 32.58
N ASP A 146 14.35 -3.02 32.10
CA ASP A 146 13.69 -1.72 32.15
C ASP A 146 12.45 -1.63 31.25
N THR A 147 12.38 -2.45 30.19
CA THR A 147 11.20 -2.52 29.30
C THR A 147 10.03 -3.32 29.87
N GLU A 148 10.25 -4.17 30.87
CA GLU A 148 9.19 -4.98 31.50
C GLU A 148 8.64 -4.28 32.76
N SER A 149 7.87 -3.21 32.55
CA SER A 149 7.10 -2.53 33.60
C SER A 149 5.83 -3.32 33.97
N ASN A 150 5.97 -4.56 34.46
CA ASN A 150 4.98 -5.15 35.38
C ASN A 150 5.58 -6.35 36.17
N PRO A 151 6.02 -6.16 37.43
CA PRO A 151 6.66 -7.21 38.20
C PRO A 151 5.61 -8.02 38.98
N VAL A 152 4.81 -8.82 38.26
CA VAL A 152 4.04 -9.89 38.90
C VAL A 152 4.40 -11.20 38.18
N HIS A 153 5.45 -11.83 38.69
CA HIS A 153 5.79 -13.25 38.48
C HIS A 153 5.89 -13.75 37.03
N VAL A 154 6.73 -13.12 36.21
CA VAL A 154 7.33 -13.84 35.07
C VAL A 154 8.75 -14.22 35.44
N ASP A 155 8.99 -15.52 35.59
CA ASP A 155 10.32 -16.06 35.81
C ASP A 155 11.21 -15.64 34.63
N ILE A 156 12.20 -14.78 34.89
CA ILE A 156 13.08 -14.18 33.87
C ILE A 156 13.75 -15.28 33.02
N LYS A 157 13.95 -16.47 33.60
CA LYS A 157 14.46 -17.63 32.86
C LYS A 157 13.47 -18.16 31.83
N ALA A 158 12.17 -18.10 32.11
CA ALA A 158 11.12 -18.53 31.19
C ALA A 158 10.94 -17.53 30.05
N SER A 159 10.96 -16.22 30.30
CA SER A 159 10.86 -15.20 29.24
C SER A 159 12.10 -15.18 28.33
N VAL A 160 13.30 -15.37 28.90
CA VAL A 160 14.53 -15.53 28.12
C VAL A 160 14.52 -16.84 27.33
N LYS A 161 14.01 -17.94 27.89
CA LYS A 161 13.88 -19.23 27.19
C LYS A 161 12.84 -19.19 26.07
N GLU A 162 11.75 -18.44 26.24
CA GLU A 162 10.73 -18.24 25.21
C GLU A 162 11.26 -17.38 24.05
N ARG A 163 12.03 -16.32 24.35
CA ARG A 163 12.56 -15.42 23.31
C ARG A 163 13.86 -15.87 22.67
N LEU A 164 14.72 -16.58 23.40
CA LEU A 164 16.08 -16.94 22.98
C LEU A 164 16.28 -18.44 22.79
N GLY A 165 15.32 -19.27 23.19
CA GLY A 165 15.45 -20.73 23.21
C GLY A 165 16.31 -21.24 24.38
N ASP A 166 16.37 -22.56 24.55
CA ASP A 166 17.20 -23.18 25.59
C ASP A 166 18.69 -22.90 25.34
N PRO A 167 19.46 -22.46 26.37
CA PRO A 167 20.90 -22.29 26.22
C PRO A 167 21.55 -23.66 25.98
N PRO A 168 22.51 -23.77 25.05
CA PRO A 168 23.22 -25.03 24.83
C PRO A 168 23.91 -25.45 26.13
N GLN A 169 23.64 -26.68 26.59
CA GLN A 169 24.32 -27.26 27.75
C GLN A 169 25.83 -27.19 27.53
N PRO A 170 26.62 -26.74 28.53
CA PRO A 170 28.07 -26.73 28.40
C PRO A 170 28.53 -28.19 28.21
N PRO A 171 29.44 -28.45 27.25
CA PRO A 171 29.87 -29.80 26.95
C PRO A 171 30.52 -30.39 28.20
N MET A 172 29.87 -31.41 28.77
CA MET A 172 30.58 -32.33 29.65
C MET A 172 31.74 -32.88 28.84
N THR A 173 32.94 -32.59 29.32
CA THR A 173 34.19 -33.04 28.72
C THR A 173 34.14 -34.54 28.48
N SER A 174 34.58 -34.93 27.28
CA SER A 174 34.87 -36.30 26.82
C SER A 174 33.68 -37.26 26.65
N LEU A 175 33.01 -37.19 25.49
CA LEU A 175 32.83 -38.34 24.58
C LEU A 175 32.22 -37.87 23.23
N ASP A 176 32.82 -38.35 22.13
CA ASP A 176 32.28 -38.49 20.78
C ASP A 176 31.88 -37.22 19.99
N GLN A 177 32.90 -36.54 19.44
CA GLN A 177 32.72 -35.58 18.34
C GLN A 177 32.03 -36.19 17.11
N SER A 178 32.13 -37.52 16.91
CA SER A 178 31.41 -38.23 15.85
C SER A 178 29.89 -38.29 16.05
N ASP A 179 29.42 -38.32 17.30
CA ASP A 179 27.98 -38.32 17.61
C ASP A 179 27.38 -36.92 17.57
N ALA A 180 28.18 -35.89 17.85
CA ALA A 180 27.77 -34.50 17.65
C ALA A 180 27.62 -34.18 16.16
N ASP A 181 28.58 -34.60 15.33
CA ASP A 181 28.52 -34.39 13.87
C ASP A 181 27.38 -35.19 13.23
N SER A 182 27.16 -36.45 13.65
CA SER A 182 26.03 -37.25 13.15
C SER A 182 24.67 -36.67 13.55
N LYS A 183 24.55 -36.12 14.77
CA LYS A 183 23.33 -35.45 15.24
C LYS A 183 23.10 -34.11 14.54
N VAL A 184 24.16 -33.36 14.22
CA VAL A 184 24.07 -32.15 13.41
C VAL A 184 23.65 -32.51 11.98
N GLU A 185 24.20 -33.57 11.39
CA GLU A 185 23.77 -34.06 10.08
C GLU A 185 22.30 -34.50 10.09
N GLU A 186 21.84 -35.22 11.11
CA GLU A 186 20.43 -35.61 11.26
C GLU A 186 19.51 -34.39 11.40
N LEU A 187 19.88 -33.40 12.20
CA LEU A 187 19.14 -32.14 12.34
C LEU A 187 19.11 -31.35 11.03
N THR A 188 20.22 -31.30 10.28
CA THR A 188 20.24 -30.64 8.98
C THR A 188 19.43 -31.41 7.95
N PHE A 189 19.39 -32.75 8.01
CA PHE A 189 18.55 -33.56 7.14
C PHE A 189 17.07 -33.36 7.47
N ARG A 190 16.72 -33.28 8.76
CA ARG A 190 15.35 -32.95 9.21
C ARG A 190 14.95 -31.55 8.74
N LEU A 191 15.82 -30.56 8.89
CA LEU A 191 15.59 -29.20 8.41
C LEU A 191 15.42 -29.19 6.87
N LYS A 192 16.28 -29.88 6.12
CA LYS A 192 16.18 -29.98 4.66
C LYS A 192 14.88 -30.64 4.25
N LYS A 193 14.45 -31.69 4.96
CA LYS A 193 13.15 -32.36 4.73
C LYS A 193 11.99 -31.43 5.00
N GLU A 194 11.97 -30.77 6.15
CA GLU A 194 10.92 -29.79 6.50
C GLU A 194 10.89 -28.62 5.53
N LEU A 195 12.06 -28.12 5.10
CA LEU A 195 12.16 -27.06 4.10
C LEU A 195 11.65 -27.52 2.74
N LEU A 196 11.91 -28.77 2.34
CA LEU A 196 11.39 -29.33 1.10
C LEU A 196 9.86 -29.49 1.17
N VAL A 197 9.32 -29.97 2.30
CA VAL A 197 7.88 -30.06 2.54
C VAL A 197 7.22 -28.67 2.58
N ALA A 198 7.85 -27.69 3.23
CA ALA A 198 7.35 -26.32 3.25
C ALA A 198 7.40 -25.68 1.85
N ARG A 199 8.46 -25.95 1.08
CA ARG A 199 8.60 -25.49 -0.30
C ARG A 199 7.57 -26.16 -1.21
N SER A 200 7.33 -27.46 -1.08
CA SER A 200 6.30 -28.14 -1.88
C SER A 200 4.91 -27.59 -1.53
N ARG A 201 4.58 -27.44 -0.25
CA ARG A 201 3.31 -26.80 0.19
C ARG A 201 3.15 -25.38 -0.36
N LEU A 202 4.23 -24.60 -0.41
CA LEU A 202 4.21 -23.26 -0.96
C LEU A 202 4.01 -23.24 -2.47
N GLU A 203 4.63 -24.16 -3.21
CA GLU A 203 4.38 -24.31 -4.65
C GLU A 203 2.98 -24.85 -4.93
N ASP A 204 2.45 -25.76 -4.12
CA ASP A 204 1.06 -26.22 -4.19
C ASP A 204 0.07 -25.07 -3.94
N ALA A 205 0.36 -24.22 -2.95
CA ALA A 205 -0.46 -23.02 -2.68
C ALA A 205 -0.37 -21.98 -3.83
N LYS A 206 0.81 -21.78 -4.43
CA LYS A 206 0.99 -20.90 -5.59
C LYS A 206 0.27 -21.44 -6.83
N THR A 207 0.35 -22.74 -7.09
CA THR A 207 -0.34 -23.37 -8.22
C THR A 207 -1.85 -23.36 -8.01
N ALA A 208 -2.34 -23.58 -6.79
CA ALA A 208 -3.76 -23.40 -6.45
C ALA A 208 -4.22 -21.96 -6.65
N LYS A 209 -3.42 -20.97 -6.23
CA LYS A 209 -3.73 -19.54 -6.42
C LYS A 209 -3.76 -19.16 -7.90
N SER A 210 -2.77 -19.56 -8.69
CA SER A 210 -2.75 -19.27 -10.12
C SER A 210 -3.86 -19.97 -10.89
N LYS A 211 -4.27 -21.19 -10.50
CA LYS A 211 -5.47 -21.86 -11.02
C LYS A 211 -6.74 -21.07 -10.69
N ALA A 212 -6.90 -20.62 -9.45
CA ALA A 212 -8.05 -19.80 -9.05
C ALA A 212 -8.08 -18.43 -9.75
N GLU A 213 -6.92 -17.84 -10.04
CA GLU A 213 -6.81 -16.60 -10.83
C GLU A 213 -7.12 -16.83 -12.31
N ALA A 214 -6.70 -17.97 -12.89
CA ALA A 214 -7.04 -18.36 -14.26
C ALA A 214 -8.54 -18.67 -14.42
N GLU A 215 -9.14 -19.37 -13.46
CA GLU A 215 -10.60 -19.64 -13.42
C GLU A 215 -11.41 -18.35 -13.27
N ARG A 216 -10.92 -17.34 -12.54
CA ARG A 216 -11.56 -16.02 -12.45
C ARG A 216 -11.51 -15.20 -13.75
N SER A 217 -10.63 -15.55 -14.69
CA SER A 217 -10.52 -14.86 -15.98
C SER A 217 -11.49 -15.37 -17.06
N MET A 218 -12.10 -16.54 -16.82
CA MET A 218 -13.05 -17.18 -17.73
C MET A 218 -14.46 -17.02 -17.15
N GLU A 219 -15.17 -15.97 -17.57
CA GLU A 219 -16.61 -15.77 -17.39
C GLU A 219 -17.11 -15.39 -15.97
N PRO A 220 -18.07 -14.44 -15.84
CA PRO A 220 -18.65 -14.11 -14.54
C PRO A 220 -19.50 -15.28 -13.99
N PRO A 221 -19.24 -15.76 -12.76
CA PRO A 221 -19.89 -16.95 -12.23
C PRO A 221 -21.40 -16.72 -12.04
N THR A 222 -22.18 -17.73 -12.42
CA THR A 222 -23.62 -17.74 -12.24
C THR A 222 -23.99 -17.76 -10.75
N MET A 223 -25.19 -17.26 -10.41
CA MET A 223 -25.63 -17.14 -9.00
C MET A 223 -25.59 -18.48 -8.24
N LEU A 224 -25.85 -19.59 -8.93
CA LEU A 224 -25.82 -20.94 -8.37
C LEU A 224 -24.38 -21.37 -8.01
N GLU A 225 -23.40 -21.11 -8.89
CA GLU A 225 -21.97 -21.38 -8.61
C GLU A 225 -21.46 -20.55 -7.44
N LYS A 226 -21.92 -19.29 -7.29
CA LYS A 226 -21.60 -18.47 -6.11
C LYS A 226 -22.16 -19.06 -4.83
N VAL A 227 -23.39 -19.58 -4.85
CA VAL A 227 -23.97 -20.24 -3.67
C VAL A 227 -23.24 -21.54 -3.34
N GLU A 228 -22.85 -22.33 -4.35
CA GLU A 228 -22.09 -23.57 -4.15
C GLU A 228 -20.67 -23.32 -3.64
N THR A 229 -19.97 -22.31 -4.17
CA THR A 229 -18.64 -21.93 -3.67
C THR A 229 -18.70 -21.41 -2.24
N LEU A 230 -19.73 -20.64 -1.88
CA LEU A 230 -19.95 -20.19 -0.51
C LEU A 230 -20.30 -21.35 0.44
N ARG A 231 -21.06 -22.35 -0.03
CA ARG A 231 -21.31 -23.59 0.76
C ARG A 231 -20.02 -24.36 0.99
N LYS A 232 -19.20 -24.56 -0.05
CA LYS A 232 -17.88 -25.21 0.08
C LYS A 232 -16.95 -24.45 1.04
N ALA A 233 -16.91 -23.12 0.95
CA ALA A 233 -16.12 -22.29 1.86
C ALA A 233 -16.63 -22.36 3.31
N ARG A 234 -17.95 -22.43 3.51
CA ARG A 234 -18.56 -22.68 4.82
C ARG A 234 -18.15 -24.04 5.37
N ASP A 235 -18.23 -25.09 4.56
CA ASP A 235 -17.92 -26.45 4.99
C ASP A 235 -16.41 -26.62 5.28
N GLU A 236 -15.54 -25.94 4.53
CA GLU A 236 -14.09 -25.87 4.81
C GLU A 236 -13.78 -25.11 6.10
N LEU A 237 -14.47 -23.99 6.36
CA LEU A 237 -14.33 -23.26 7.63
C LEU A 237 -14.83 -24.08 8.81
N ILE A 238 -15.93 -24.82 8.65
CA ILE A 238 -16.42 -25.75 9.68
C ILE A 238 -15.37 -26.82 9.94
N ALA A 239 -14.84 -27.49 8.91
CA ALA A 239 -13.80 -28.50 9.08
C ALA A 239 -12.52 -27.93 9.71
N TRP A 240 -12.15 -26.68 9.38
CA TRP A 240 -11.01 -26.00 10.00
C TRP A 240 -11.28 -25.69 11.48
N VAL A 241 -12.47 -25.16 11.81
CA VAL A 241 -12.87 -24.88 13.19
C VAL A 241 -12.98 -26.16 14.01
N GLU A 242 -13.57 -27.22 13.48
CA GLU A 242 -13.63 -28.54 14.13
C GLU A 242 -12.22 -29.11 14.31
N GLY A 243 -11.36 -28.96 13.30
CA GLY A 243 -9.95 -29.31 13.39
C GLY A 243 -9.21 -28.53 14.47
N GLU A 244 -9.51 -27.24 14.64
CA GLU A 244 -8.88 -26.39 15.65
C GLU A 244 -9.45 -26.65 17.05
N LEU A 245 -10.76 -26.86 17.18
CA LEU A 245 -11.44 -27.26 18.42
C LEU A 245 -10.95 -28.63 18.89
N SER A 246 -10.67 -29.57 17.98
CA SER A 246 -10.12 -30.89 18.33
C SER A 246 -8.68 -30.84 18.87
N LYS A 247 -7.96 -29.73 18.63
CA LYS A 247 -6.61 -29.51 19.18
C LYS A 247 -6.63 -28.85 20.55
N ILE A 248 -7.78 -28.31 20.97
CA ILE A 248 -7.95 -27.76 22.32
C ILE A 248 -8.25 -28.95 23.24
N PRO A 249 -7.36 -29.29 24.20
CA PRO A 249 -7.66 -30.33 25.16
C PRO A 249 -8.84 -29.88 26.04
N GLU A 250 -9.84 -30.75 26.17
CA GLU A 250 -10.97 -30.57 27.07
C GLU A 250 -10.44 -30.32 28.50
N VAL A 251 -10.62 -29.09 28.99
CA VAL A 251 -10.32 -28.75 30.39
C VAL A 251 -11.42 -29.37 31.23
N ASP A 252 -11.03 -30.24 32.17
CA ASP A 252 -11.90 -30.95 33.11
C ASP A 252 -12.97 -30.02 33.73
N PRO A 253 -14.25 -30.43 33.78
CA PRO A 253 -15.35 -29.61 34.27
C PRO A 253 -15.37 -29.37 35.79
N ASP A 254 -14.35 -29.82 36.53
CA ASP A 254 -14.31 -29.73 38.00
C ASP A 254 -13.74 -28.40 38.56
N GLN A 255 -13.38 -27.42 37.72
CA GLN A 255 -12.78 -26.16 38.16
C GLN A 255 -13.53 -24.87 37.78
N SER A 256 -14.82 -24.97 37.40
CA SER A 256 -15.65 -23.78 37.12
C SER A 256 -16.97 -23.76 37.90
N GLN A 257 -16.92 -24.00 39.21
CA GLN A 257 -17.90 -23.40 40.12
C GLN A 257 -17.60 -21.90 40.27
N ILE A 258 -17.93 -21.13 39.24
CA ILE A 258 -18.04 -19.68 39.33
C ILE A 258 -19.47 -19.37 39.74
N ASP A 259 -19.62 -19.16 41.05
CA ASP A 259 -20.54 -18.24 41.73
C ASP A 259 -21.83 -17.84 40.96
N MET A 260 -22.82 -18.72 41.01
CA MET A 260 -24.20 -18.48 40.57
C MET A 260 -25.12 -18.11 41.76
N SER A 261 -24.58 -17.43 42.78
CA SER A 261 -25.32 -17.04 44.00
C SER A 261 -26.05 -15.68 43.89
N LEU A 262 -26.29 -15.17 42.67
CA LEU A 262 -26.89 -13.84 42.50
C LEU A 262 -28.06 -13.84 41.50
N MET A 263 -29.00 -14.78 41.63
CA MET A 263 -30.36 -14.66 41.07
C MET A 263 -31.35 -15.50 41.90
N GLU A 264 -31.52 -15.13 43.16
CA GLU A 264 -32.65 -15.60 43.97
C GLU A 264 -33.29 -14.37 44.60
N ASP A 265 -34.07 -13.65 43.80
CA ASP A 265 -35.09 -12.77 44.33
C ASP A 265 -36.23 -12.59 43.32
N GLU A 266 -37.44 -12.57 43.86
CA GLU A 266 -38.72 -12.23 43.25
C GLU A 266 -39.50 -13.31 42.45
N ALA A 267 -40.63 -13.69 43.06
CA ALA A 267 -41.89 -14.16 42.46
C ALA A 267 -42.12 -15.68 42.27
N GLN A 268 -42.27 -16.41 43.38
CA GLN A 268 -43.19 -17.55 43.44
C GLN A 268 -44.59 -17.08 43.85
N PRO A 269 -45.59 -17.01 42.96
CA PRO A 269 -46.98 -17.01 43.38
C PRO A 269 -47.35 -18.42 43.88
N ARG A 270 -48.01 -18.45 45.03
CA ARG A 270 -48.63 -19.63 45.64
C ARG A 270 -49.35 -20.45 44.56
N THR A 271 -48.91 -21.68 44.33
CA THR A 271 -49.67 -22.69 43.59
C THR A 271 -50.92 -23.02 44.40
N GLU A 272 -52.02 -22.33 44.11
CA GLU A 272 -53.34 -22.93 44.30
C GLU A 272 -53.35 -24.20 43.43
N GLU A 273 -53.74 -25.33 44.02
CA GLU A 273 -53.89 -26.62 43.32
C GLU A 273 -55.01 -26.48 42.29
N ILE A 274 -54.68 -25.93 41.12
CA ILE A 274 -55.55 -25.91 39.96
C ILE A 274 -55.68 -27.36 39.52
N SER A 275 -56.89 -27.90 39.58
CA SER A 275 -57.20 -29.27 39.12
C SER A 275 -56.74 -29.43 37.67
N ASP A 276 -56.17 -30.59 37.32
CA ASP A 276 -55.57 -30.86 36.00
C ASP A 276 -56.50 -30.51 34.81
N GLY A 277 -57.83 -30.56 35.00
CA GLY A 277 -58.83 -30.15 34.01
C GLY A 277 -58.89 -28.64 33.75
N ASP A 278 -58.71 -27.82 34.79
CA ASP A 278 -58.70 -26.36 34.68
C ASP A 278 -57.39 -25.87 34.05
N LEU A 279 -56.27 -26.56 34.34
CA LEU A 279 -54.98 -26.28 33.71
C LEU A 279 -55.02 -26.59 32.21
N ALA A 280 -55.60 -27.73 31.81
CA ALA A 280 -55.75 -28.09 30.40
C ALA A 280 -56.59 -27.06 29.64
N SER A 281 -57.74 -26.64 30.20
CA SER A 281 -58.58 -25.60 29.58
C SER A 281 -57.87 -24.25 29.45
N LYS A 282 -57.02 -23.90 30.43
CA LYS A 282 -56.23 -22.66 30.38
C LYS A 282 -55.13 -22.72 29.34
N VAL A 283 -54.47 -23.87 29.19
CA VAL A 283 -53.46 -24.09 28.15
C VAL A 283 -54.12 -24.02 26.76
N ASP A 284 -55.29 -24.61 26.57
CA ASP A 284 -56.03 -24.53 25.31
C ASP A 284 -56.45 -23.09 24.98
N GLU A 285 -56.91 -22.32 25.96
CA GLU A 285 -57.25 -20.90 25.78
C GLU A 285 -56.00 -20.07 25.40
N LEU A 286 -54.87 -20.31 26.08
CA LEU A 286 -53.60 -19.63 25.78
C LEU A 286 -53.07 -20.03 24.40
N TYR A 287 -53.20 -21.31 24.03
CA TYR A 287 -52.80 -21.79 22.72
C TYR A 287 -53.69 -21.22 21.62
N HIS A 288 -55.00 -21.15 21.81
CA HIS A 288 -55.92 -20.47 20.90
C HIS A 288 -55.62 -18.98 20.76
N ARG A 289 -55.29 -18.30 21.87
CA ARG A 289 -54.88 -16.89 21.83
C ARG A 289 -53.57 -16.71 21.08
N TYR A 290 -52.63 -17.64 21.25
CA TYR A 290 -51.35 -17.64 20.54
C TYR A 290 -51.54 -17.90 19.04
N THR A 291 -52.33 -18.90 18.64
CA THR A 291 -52.56 -19.22 17.22
C THR A 291 -53.29 -18.09 16.52
N THR A 292 -54.34 -17.53 17.12
CA THR A 292 -55.07 -16.38 16.55
C THR A 292 -54.21 -15.11 16.47
N ALA A 293 -53.33 -14.86 17.43
CA ALA A 293 -52.38 -13.75 17.36
C ALA A 293 -51.33 -13.98 16.26
N ARG A 294 -50.86 -15.21 16.09
CA ARG A 294 -49.89 -15.60 15.06
C ARG A 294 -50.48 -15.52 13.66
N GLU A 295 -51.73 -15.96 13.47
CA GLU A 295 -52.46 -15.83 12.21
C GLU A 295 -52.64 -14.36 11.82
N LYS A 296 -53.01 -13.49 12.77
CA LYS A 296 -53.10 -12.04 12.53
C LYS A 296 -51.76 -11.42 12.16
N LEU A 297 -50.66 -11.85 12.79
CA LEU A 297 -49.31 -11.37 12.45
C LEU A 297 -48.93 -11.80 11.03
N ILE A 298 -49.15 -13.07 10.69
CA ILE A 298 -48.87 -13.60 9.34
C ILE A 298 -49.71 -12.86 8.30
N ALA A 299 -51.01 -12.67 8.52
CA ALA A 299 -51.87 -11.91 7.61
C ALA A 299 -51.41 -10.45 7.42
N ASN A 300 -50.93 -9.80 8.48
CA ASN A 300 -50.37 -8.46 8.38
C ASN A 300 -49.04 -8.44 7.61
N VAL A 301 -48.15 -9.41 7.86
CA VAL A 301 -46.88 -9.53 7.12
C VAL A 301 -47.15 -9.82 5.64
N GLU A 302 -48.06 -10.74 5.33
CA GLU A 302 -48.48 -11.05 3.96
C GLU A 302 -49.11 -9.83 3.27
N ALA A 303 -49.96 -9.07 3.96
CA ALA A 303 -50.50 -7.81 3.45
C ALA A 303 -49.41 -6.77 3.17
N THR A 304 -48.35 -6.70 3.98
CA THR A 304 -47.19 -5.82 3.72
C THR A 304 -46.31 -6.32 2.58
N ILE A 305 -46.15 -7.63 2.40
CA ILE A 305 -45.44 -8.22 1.27
C ILE A 305 -46.22 -7.95 -0.02
N ALA A 306 -47.54 -8.12 0.01
CA ALA A 306 -48.42 -7.81 -1.12
C ALA A 306 -48.41 -6.31 -1.47
N ALA A 307 -48.36 -5.41 -0.47
CA ALA A 307 -48.25 -3.97 -0.69
C ALA A 307 -46.85 -3.51 -1.15
N SER A 308 -45.80 -4.30 -0.90
CA SER A 308 -44.42 -4.01 -1.31
C SER A 308 -44.03 -4.64 -2.65
N HIS A 309 -44.90 -5.44 -3.27
CA HIS A 309 -44.79 -5.83 -4.67
C HIS A 309 -45.54 -4.81 -5.56
N PRO A 310 -44.83 -3.92 -6.30
CA PRO A 310 -45.49 -3.00 -7.21
C PRO A 310 -45.94 -3.75 -8.46
N SER A 311 -47.19 -4.18 -8.50
CA SER A 311 -47.86 -4.45 -9.77
C SER A 311 -48.16 -3.11 -10.44
N ALA A 312 -47.54 -2.91 -11.59
CA ALA A 312 -47.67 -1.74 -12.44
C ALA A 312 -49.13 -1.42 -12.77
N THR A 313 -49.67 -0.32 -12.23
CA THR A 313 -50.72 0.44 -12.90
C THR A 313 -50.58 1.94 -12.61
N THR A 314 -50.50 2.66 -13.71
CA THR A 314 -50.56 4.10 -13.92
C THR A 314 -51.73 4.75 -13.14
N SER A 315 -51.49 5.80 -12.35
CA SER A 315 -52.32 7.01 -12.38
C SER A 315 -51.68 8.19 -11.62
N THR A 316 -51.68 9.30 -12.36
CA THR A 316 -51.45 10.73 -12.07
C THR A 316 -51.61 11.27 -10.64
N PRO A 317 -50.83 12.31 -10.26
CA PRO A 317 -51.00 13.05 -9.01
C PRO A 317 -52.07 14.16 -9.15
N PRO A 318 -52.75 14.57 -8.07
CA PRO A 318 -53.32 15.91 -8.02
C PRO A 318 -52.62 16.82 -7.01
N ASP A 319 -52.72 18.10 -7.35
CA ASP A 319 -52.02 19.27 -6.88
C ASP A 319 -52.13 19.62 -5.39
N ALA A 320 -51.16 20.45 -5.02
CA ALA A 320 -51.09 21.23 -3.81
C ALA A 320 -52.32 22.14 -3.60
N THR A 321 -52.77 22.23 -2.34
CA THR A 321 -53.31 23.48 -1.80
C THR A 321 -52.70 23.77 -0.44
N LEU A 322 -51.87 24.81 -0.43
CA LEU A 322 -51.48 25.57 0.74
C LEU A 322 -52.73 26.18 1.39
N GLN A 323 -52.94 25.90 2.67
CA GLN A 323 -53.65 26.84 3.56
C GLN A 323 -52.90 26.94 4.88
N SER A 324 -52.32 28.13 5.07
CA SER A 324 -51.75 28.64 6.30
C SER A 324 -52.86 29.25 7.15
N GLN A 325 -53.04 28.76 8.37
CA GLN A 325 -53.46 29.51 9.58
C GLN A 325 -53.01 28.65 10.77
N GLY A 326 -52.46 29.11 11.88
CA GLY A 326 -52.19 30.42 12.43
C GLY A 326 -51.72 30.14 13.86
N HIS A 327 -50.67 30.82 14.31
CA HIS A 327 -50.09 30.63 15.63
C HIS A 327 -51.10 30.95 16.74
N GLN A 328 -51.27 30.06 17.72
CA GLN A 328 -51.53 30.44 19.10
C GLN A 328 -50.66 29.62 20.04
N ARG A 329 -49.64 30.29 20.58
CA ARG A 329 -48.95 29.91 21.81
C ARG A 329 -49.76 30.46 22.97
N THR A 330 -50.26 29.59 23.83
CA THR A 330 -50.48 29.92 25.24
C THR A 330 -49.94 28.80 26.12
N ARG A 331 -49.14 29.24 27.09
CA ARG A 331 -48.55 28.50 28.21
C ARG A 331 -49.64 27.78 29.01
N THR A 332 -49.34 26.61 29.56
CA THR A 332 -49.14 26.39 31.01
C THR A 332 -48.71 24.94 31.28
N ILE A 333 -47.80 24.81 32.24
CA ILE A 333 -47.38 23.58 32.90
C ILE A 333 -48.55 23.10 33.76
N ASP A 334 -49.04 21.88 33.51
CA ASP A 334 -49.38 20.84 34.49
C ASP A 334 -50.37 19.84 33.89
N GLY A 335 -50.08 18.56 34.13
CA GLY A 335 -50.92 17.44 33.73
C GLY A 335 -50.34 16.67 32.54
N LEU A 336 -49.37 15.79 32.82
CA LEU A 336 -49.21 14.57 32.03
C LEU A 336 -50.51 13.75 32.22
N PRO A 337 -51.37 13.56 31.22
CA PRO A 337 -52.14 12.33 31.20
C PRO A 337 -51.15 11.26 30.73
N ARG A 338 -50.87 10.33 31.63
CA ARG A 338 -50.23 9.05 31.33
C ARG A 338 -51.19 8.28 30.41
N THR A 339 -51.32 8.69 29.14
CA THR A 339 -52.15 8.02 28.15
C THR A 339 -51.39 6.82 27.64
N THR A 340 -51.70 5.70 28.28
CA THR A 340 -52.06 4.44 27.62
C THR A 340 -51.14 4.01 26.47
N THR A 341 -50.40 2.94 26.76
CA THR A 341 -49.66 2.05 25.84
C THR A 341 -50.35 1.78 24.50
N THR A 342 -51.68 1.91 24.42
CA THR A 342 -52.48 1.73 23.19
C THR A 342 -52.21 2.74 22.08
N ASP A 343 -51.76 3.97 22.37
CA ASP A 343 -51.45 4.95 21.32
C ASP A 343 -50.05 4.76 20.74
N GLN A 344 -49.11 4.23 21.53
CA GLN A 344 -47.81 3.75 21.03
C GLN A 344 -47.99 2.50 20.16
N ASP A 345 -48.89 1.58 20.54
CA ASP A 345 -49.22 0.39 19.73
C ASP A 345 -49.88 0.78 18.39
N ARG A 346 -50.69 1.84 18.36
CA ARG A 346 -51.30 2.38 17.13
C ARG A 346 -50.30 3.09 16.22
N LEU A 347 -49.25 3.69 16.77
CA LEU A 347 -48.15 4.29 15.99
C LEU A 347 -47.20 3.21 15.46
N ALA A 348 -46.87 2.21 16.28
CA ALA A 348 -46.04 1.08 15.90
C ALA A 348 -46.68 0.24 14.78
N THR A 349 -47.99 -0.01 14.85
CA THR A 349 -48.74 -0.70 13.79
C THR A 349 -48.83 0.10 12.48
N LYS A 350 -48.82 1.44 12.54
CA LYS A 350 -48.76 2.31 11.35
C LYS A 350 -47.37 2.39 10.72
N LEU A 351 -46.30 2.21 11.51
CA LEU A 351 -44.90 2.25 11.05
C LEU A 351 -44.39 0.90 10.55
N LEU A 352 -44.96 -0.20 11.03
CA LEU A 352 -44.64 -1.57 10.63
C LEU A 352 -44.54 -1.79 9.10
N PRO A 353 -45.49 -1.34 8.26
CA PRO A 353 -45.39 -1.49 6.79
C PRO A 353 -44.20 -0.74 6.17
N TYR A 354 -43.68 0.30 6.83
CA TYR A 354 -42.56 1.09 6.33
C TYR A 354 -41.19 0.62 6.85
N LEU A 355 -41.14 -0.25 7.86
CA LEU A 355 -39.89 -0.78 8.41
C LEU A 355 -39.01 -1.50 7.36
N PRO A 356 -39.55 -2.30 6.42
CA PRO A 356 -38.72 -2.92 5.36
C PRO A 356 -38.10 -1.89 4.41
N VAL A 357 -38.82 -0.81 4.11
CA VAL A 357 -38.31 0.29 3.26
C VAL A 357 -37.25 1.09 4.02
N LEU A 358 -37.46 1.35 5.32
CA LEU A 358 -36.50 2.04 6.17
C LEU A 358 -35.23 1.22 6.39
N SER A 359 -35.34 -0.09 6.58
CA SER A 359 -34.17 -0.97 6.75
C SER A 359 -33.40 -1.15 5.43
N SER A 360 -34.09 -1.27 4.30
CA SER A 360 -33.45 -1.31 2.97
C SER A 360 -32.76 0.01 2.60
N THR A 361 -33.35 1.15 2.93
CA THR A 361 -32.69 2.46 2.74
C THR A 361 -31.51 2.66 3.70
N GLN A 362 -31.62 2.22 4.95
CA GLN A 362 -30.51 2.25 5.90
C GLN A 362 -29.34 1.37 5.45
N THR A 363 -29.61 0.14 5.02
CA THR A 363 -28.57 -0.76 4.48
C THR A 363 -27.95 -0.25 3.18
N SER A 364 -28.74 0.37 2.30
CA SER A 364 -28.22 1.07 1.12
C SER A 364 -27.31 2.23 1.51
N SER A 365 -27.73 3.05 2.47
CA SER A 365 -26.92 4.17 2.98
C SER A 365 -25.61 3.72 3.59
N THR A 366 -25.61 2.66 4.41
CA THR A 366 -24.38 2.14 5.02
C THR A 366 -23.46 1.53 3.96
N SER A 367 -24.00 0.84 2.96
CA SER A 367 -23.24 0.32 1.82
C SER A 367 -22.59 1.45 1.01
N LEU A 368 -23.34 2.51 0.69
CA LEU A 368 -22.80 3.69 0.00
C LEU A 368 -21.73 4.41 0.84
N GLN A 369 -21.92 4.50 2.16
CA GLN A 369 -20.91 5.07 3.05
C GLN A 369 -19.63 4.22 3.10
N ALA A 370 -19.77 2.89 3.10
CA ALA A 370 -18.63 1.98 3.02
C ALA A 370 -17.89 2.13 1.68
N GLN A 371 -18.62 2.17 0.55
CA GLN A 371 -18.03 2.38 -0.77
C GLN A 371 -17.31 3.73 -0.91
N THR A 372 -17.94 4.81 -0.44
CA THR A 372 -17.33 6.15 -0.50
C THR A 372 -16.09 6.25 0.38
N SER A 373 -16.09 5.64 1.57
CA SER A 373 -14.89 5.58 2.43
C SER A 373 -13.76 4.76 1.79
N TYR A 374 -14.09 3.63 1.15
CA TYR A 374 -13.13 2.82 0.39
C TYR A 374 -12.51 3.61 -0.77
N LEU A 375 -13.32 4.27 -1.59
CA LEU A 375 -12.83 5.08 -2.72
C LEU A 375 -11.97 6.26 -2.25
N ARG A 376 -12.36 6.93 -1.15
CA ARG A 376 -11.51 7.98 -0.55
C ARG A 376 -10.17 7.44 -0.12
N ARG A 377 -10.14 6.27 0.54
CA ARG A 377 -8.89 5.62 0.94
C ARG A 377 -8.03 5.27 -0.28
N GLN A 378 -8.63 4.68 -1.31
CA GLN A 378 -7.91 4.32 -2.54
C GLN A 378 -7.36 5.55 -3.28
N LEU A 379 -8.12 6.64 -3.32
CA LEU A 379 -7.68 7.92 -3.90
C LEU A 379 -6.52 8.52 -3.10
N THR A 380 -6.60 8.52 -1.76
CA THR A 380 -5.49 9.00 -0.92
C THR A 380 -4.26 8.12 -1.08
N THR A 381 -4.41 6.79 -1.10
CA THR A 381 -3.27 5.89 -1.31
C THR A 381 -2.60 6.15 -2.66
N SER A 382 -3.36 6.17 -3.76
CA SER A 382 -2.82 6.45 -5.09
C SER A 382 -2.23 7.86 -5.21
N SER A 383 -2.84 8.87 -4.59
CA SER A 383 -2.29 10.23 -4.52
C SER A 383 -0.97 10.25 -3.75
N THR A 384 -0.87 9.56 -2.62
CA THR A 384 0.40 9.48 -1.88
C THR A 384 1.48 8.67 -2.60
N ASP A 385 1.10 7.65 -3.36
CA ASP A 385 2.06 6.86 -4.14
C ASP A 385 2.56 7.65 -5.36
N THR A 386 1.66 8.40 -6.02
CA THR A 386 2.06 9.32 -7.09
C THR A 386 2.93 10.46 -6.59
N THR A 387 2.63 11.06 -5.43
CA THR A 387 3.50 12.10 -4.85
C THR A 387 4.87 11.55 -4.45
N LYS A 388 4.94 10.34 -3.85
CA LYS A 388 6.21 9.67 -3.53
C LYS A 388 7.02 9.35 -4.77
N THR A 389 6.39 8.82 -5.82
CA THR A 389 7.10 8.50 -7.07
C THR A 389 7.59 9.76 -7.77
N LEU A 390 6.79 10.84 -7.79
CA LEU A 390 7.22 12.14 -8.30
C LEU A 390 8.36 12.73 -7.47
N GLN A 391 8.30 12.65 -6.14
CA GLN A 391 9.38 13.11 -5.27
C GLN A 391 10.66 12.30 -5.50
N ARG A 392 10.54 10.98 -5.68
CA ARG A 392 11.68 10.12 -6.03
C ARG A 392 12.27 10.52 -7.38
N LEU A 393 11.42 10.71 -8.40
CA LEU A 393 11.87 11.14 -9.72
C LEU A 393 12.48 12.54 -9.70
N ALA A 394 11.95 13.48 -8.93
CA ALA A 394 12.53 14.80 -8.74
C ALA A 394 13.89 14.74 -8.00
N GLY A 395 14.08 13.77 -7.10
CA GLY A 395 15.36 13.51 -6.45
C GLY A 395 16.39 12.75 -7.32
N GLU A 396 15.94 11.95 -8.28
CA GLU A 396 16.78 11.14 -9.17
C GLU A 396 17.08 11.83 -10.51
N SER A 397 16.15 12.62 -11.04
CA SER A 397 16.19 13.21 -12.36
C SER A 397 16.20 14.72 -12.31
N TYR A 398 17.23 15.33 -12.90
CA TYR A 398 17.30 16.78 -13.13
C TYR A 398 16.25 17.30 -14.11
N LEU A 399 15.45 16.43 -14.75
CA LEU A 399 14.40 16.84 -15.67
C LEU A 399 13.11 17.30 -14.97
N VAL A 400 12.92 16.97 -13.68
CA VAL A 400 11.72 17.34 -12.93
C VAL A 400 12.10 18.39 -11.89
N PRO A 401 11.66 19.66 -12.05
CA PRO A 401 11.88 20.70 -11.04
C PRO A 401 11.31 20.28 -9.69
N GLN A 402 11.96 20.64 -8.59
CA GLN A 402 11.44 20.32 -7.24
C GLN A 402 10.06 20.94 -6.97
N ASP A 403 9.75 22.05 -7.64
CA ASP A 403 8.43 22.70 -7.65
C ASP A 403 7.34 21.85 -8.31
N ALA A 404 7.69 20.82 -9.08
CA ALA A 404 6.74 19.86 -9.63
C ALA A 404 6.14 18.93 -8.56
N THR A 405 6.54 19.03 -7.30
CA THR A 405 5.79 18.40 -6.19
C THR A 405 4.58 19.24 -5.77
N SER A 406 4.54 20.52 -6.15
CA SER A 406 3.40 21.40 -5.90
C SER A 406 2.30 21.13 -6.91
N MET A 407 1.12 20.73 -6.41
CA MET A 407 -0.10 20.60 -7.21
C MET A 407 -0.44 21.90 -7.97
N LEU A 408 -0.02 23.04 -7.44
CA LEU A 408 -0.21 24.36 -8.03
C LEU A 408 0.66 24.56 -9.29
N ALA A 409 1.86 24.00 -9.31
CA ALA A 409 2.73 24.02 -10.49
C ALA A 409 2.17 23.14 -11.62
N TRP A 410 1.63 21.96 -11.28
CA TRP A 410 0.92 21.12 -12.26
C TRP A 410 -0.36 21.77 -12.78
N ALA A 411 -1.13 22.43 -11.91
CA ALA A 411 -2.33 23.17 -12.33
C ALA A 411 -1.96 24.26 -13.33
N LYS A 412 -0.91 25.03 -13.05
CA LYS A 412 -0.42 26.08 -13.96
C LYS A 412 0.15 25.52 -15.26
N ALA A 413 0.91 24.42 -15.21
CA ALA A 413 1.43 23.77 -16.40
C ALA A 413 0.31 23.15 -17.26
N ALA A 414 -0.72 22.59 -16.62
CA ALA A 414 -1.90 22.08 -17.30
C ALA A 414 -2.69 23.21 -17.97
N GLU A 415 -2.88 24.34 -17.29
CA GLU A 415 -3.50 25.54 -17.85
C GLU A 415 -2.72 26.06 -19.06
N GLU A 416 -1.39 26.22 -18.94
CA GLU A 416 -0.53 26.65 -20.04
C GLU A 416 -0.56 25.67 -21.22
N SER A 417 -0.63 24.36 -20.95
CA SER A 417 -0.78 23.34 -22.00
C SER A 417 -2.16 23.40 -22.67
N GLY A 418 -3.21 23.71 -21.91
CA GLY A 418 -4.56 23.92 -22.39
C GLY A 418 -4.64 25.14 -23.30
N GLU A 419 -4.01 26.24 -22.93
CA GLU A 419 -3.90 27.43 -23.77
C GLU A 419 -3.16 27.14 -25.07
N LYS A 420 -2.02 26.46 -25.01
CA LYS A 420 -1.23 26.11 -26.22
C LYS A 420 -1.99 25.17 -27.16
N THR A 421 -2.67 24.16 -26.61
CA THR A 421 -3.49 23.26 -27.43
C THR A 421 -4.70 23.97 -28.01
N GLY A 422 -5.33 24.88 -27.26
CA GLY A 422 -6.38 25.75 -27.77
C GLY A 422 -5.91 26.61 -28.93
N GLN A 423 -4.75 27.26 -28.81
CA GLN A 423 -4.14 28.04 -29.90
C GLN A 423 -3.83 27.18 -31.12
N PHE A 424 -3.25 25.98 -30.92
CA PHE A 424 -2.97 25.05 -32.01
C PHE A 424 -4.23 24.61 -32.75
N VAL A 425 -5.31 24.32 -32.02
CA VAL A 425 -6.60 23.94 -32.62
C VAL A 425 -7.20 25.11 -33.39
N LEU A 426 -7.15 26.33 -32.84
CA LEU A 426 -7.62 27.52 -33.55
C LEU A 426 -6.85 27.75 -34.85
N GLU A 427 -5.52 27.63 -34.83
CA GLU A 427 -4.69 27.75 -36.03
C GLU A 427 -5.05 26.69 -37.08
N GLN A 428 -5.32 25.45 -36.66
CA GLN A 428 -5.77 24.38 -37.56
C GLN A 428 -7.17 24.63 -38.13
N VAL A 429 -8.08 25.18 -37.35
CA VAL A 429 -9.43 25.55 -37.81
C VAL A 429 -9.34 26.68 -38.84
N GLU A 430 -8.56 27.74 -38.56
CA GLU A 430 -8.34 28.84 -39.50
C GLU A 430 -7.70 28.36 -40.81
N ALA A 431 -6.69 27.49 -40.72
CA ALA A 431 -6.09 26.86 -41.90
C ALA A 431 -7.10 26.01 -42.68
N GLY A 432 -7.97 25.29 -41.98
CA GLY A 432 -9.09 24.53 -42.53
C GLY A 432 -10.09 25.43 -43.27
N GLU A 433 -10.55 26.51 -42.65
CA GLU A 433 -11.46 27.49 -43.26
C GLU A 433 -10.84 28.14 -44.50
N ALA A 434 -9.56 28.52 -44.44
CA ALA A 434 -8.84 29.04 -45.60
C ALA A 434 -8.77 28.02 -46.74
N SER A 435 -8.60 26.73 -46.43
CA SER A 435 -8.60 25.67 -47.43
C SER A 435 -9.99 25.48 -48.07
N ILE A 436 -11.06 25.55 -47.29
CA ILE A 436 -12.46 25.47 -47.76
C ILE A 436 -12.80 26.68 -48.64
N ALA A 437 -12.38 27.88 -48.24
CA ALA A 437 -12.55 29.08 -49.05
C ALA A 437 -11.87 28.95 -50.42
N ARG A 438 -10.63 28.44 -50.46
CA ARG A 438 -9.93 28.13 -51.72
C ARG A 438 -10.68 27.10 -52.55
N ALA A 439 -11.15 26.01 -51.94
CA ALA A 439 -11.93 24.99 -52.63
C ALA A 439 -13.24 25.54 -53.22
N LYS A 440 -13.92 26.44 -52.50
CA LYS A 440 -15.14 27.12 -52.96
C LYS A 440 -14.87 28.00 -54.17
N ILE A 441 -13.74 28.71 -54.20
CA ILE A 441 -13.32 29.50 -55.37
C ILE A 441 -13.11 28.58 -56.58
N VAL A 442 -12.37 27.48 -56.40
CA VAL A 442 -12.13 26.49 -57.47
C VAL A 442 -13.44 25.90 -58.00
N LEU A 443 -14.36 25.53 -57.11
CA LEU A 443 -15.69 25.05 -57.50
C LEU A 443 -16.50 26.11 -58.28
N GLY A 444 -16.41 27.37 -57.89
CA GLY A 444 -17.03 28.48 -58.61
C GLY A 444 -16.49 28.60 -60.05
N VAL A 445 -15.17 28.50 -60.23
CA VAL A 445 -14.53 28.52 -61.56
C VAL A 445 -14.97 27.32 -62.40
N LEU A 446 -15.03 26.12 -61.82
CA LEU A 446 -15.49 24.92 -62.53
C LEU A 446 -16.95 25.02 -62.94
N LYS A 447 -17.81 25.57 -62.07
CA LYS A 447 -19.23 25.79 -62.38
C LYS A 447 -19.39 26.81 -63.50
N GLY A 448 -18.68 27.93 -63.45
CA GLY A 448 -18.68 28.91 -64.54
C GLY A 448 -18.21 28.32 -65.88
N ARG A 449 -17.18 27.46 -65.86
CA ARG A 449 -16.73 26.74 -67.06
C ARG A 449 -17.79 25.76 -67.59
N LYS A 450 -18.51 25.07 -66.71
CA LYS A 450 -19.62 24.18 -67.07
C LYS A 450 -20.78 24.97 -67.70
N ASP A 451 -21.14 26.11 -67.13
CA ASP A 451 -22.23 26.95 -67.63
C ASP A 451 -21.87 27.54 -69.01
N ALA A 452 -20.62 27.96 -69.22
CA ALA A 452 -20.13 28.40 -70.53
C ALA A 452 -20.19 27.27 -71.58
N LEU A 453 -19.79 26.04 -71.23
CA LEU A 453 -19.94 24.88 -72.10
C LEU A 453 -21.41 24.54 -72.39
N GLY A 454 -22.29 24.73 -71.41
CA GLY A 454 -23.74 24.57 -71.57
C GLY A 454 -24.33 25.58 -72.55
N SER A 455 -23.92 26.85 -72.48
CA SER A 455 -24.35 27.90 -73.40
C SER A 455 -23.92 27.60 -74.84
N MET A 456 -22.68 27.11 -75.05
CA MET A 456 -22.23 26.70 -76.39
C MET A 456 -22.99 25.50 -76.96
N ARG A 457 -23.73 24.75 -76.14
CA ARG A 457 -24.56 23.62 -76.58
C ARG A 457 -25.98 24.04 -76.98
N GLY A 458 -26.40 25.26 -76.63
CA GLY A 458 -27.71 25.81 -76.96
C GLY A 458 -27.78 26.51 -78.32
N ASP A 459 -26.64 26.82 -78.94
CA ASP A 459 -26.53 27.55 -80.22
C ASP A 459 -26.27 26.62 -81.43
N LEU A 460 -26.66 25.34 -81.36
CA LEU A 460 -26.55 24.35 -82.45
C LEU A 460 -27.91 23.95 -83.01
#